data_AF-A0A1J5D2S2-F1
#
_entry.id   AF-A0A1J5D2S2-F1
#
_cell.length_a   1.000
_cell.length_b   1.000
_cell.length_c   1.000
_cell.angle_alpha   90.00
_cell.angle_beta   90.00
_cell.angle_gamma   90.00
#
_symmetry.space_group_name_H-M   'P 1'
#
loop_
_entity.id
_entity.type
_entity.pdbx_description
1 polymer ?
#
loop_
_entity_poly.entity_id
_entity_poly.type
_entity_poly.pdbx_seq_one_letter_code
_entity_poly.pdbx_strand_id
1 'polypeptide(L)'
;MTAEIAIMNKEAIALAADSAVTMGQEGEWEQKVFASANKLFMLSKYYSVGIMVYGSASFMGLPWETIIKIYRSKLGKQKLDTLKEYADNFIAFLNNGNPLFLGEQQKEYLYETTLSYFALISDDIREKVKSIIDKEGEITNTQVKQITTNVIREHHNKLGKTKMLPSIPETHIEDIIKKYCDTIDKARKEIFEKLPISATSVNQLREISASLFSKDIFPANISGVVIAGFGEKEPFPSLKSFDVEGIVNNRLKYKERYSDSARERELQLFPLLKEKW
;
A
#
# COMPACT_ATOMS: atom_id res chain seq x y z
N MET A 1 -0.82 17.16 1.26
CA MET A 1 0.44 16.99 2.00
C MET A 1 0.01 16.79 3.43
N THR A 2 0.39 15.67 4.05
CA THR A 2 0.17 15.45 5.47
C THR A 2 1.50 15.62 6.18
N ALA A 3 1.48 16.10 7.41
CA ALA A 3 2.67 16.38 8.20
C ALA A 3 2.56 15.65 9.52
N GLU A 4 3.34 14.58 9.64
CA GLU A 4 3.43 13.77 10.83
C GLU A 4 4.88 13.81 11.37
N ILE A 5 5.02 13.96 12.69
CA ILE A 5 6.31 14.09 13.34
C ILE A 5 6.33 13.33 14.66
N ALA A 6 7.45 12.67 14.93
CA ALA A 6 7.76 12.14 16.25
C ALA A 6 9.06 12.74 16.78
N ILE A 7 9.05 13.09 18.06
CA ILE A 7 10.23 13.54 18.80
C ILE A 7 10.42 12.58 19.95
N MET A 8 11.63 12.03 20.08
CA MET A 8 11.93 11.01 21.08
C MET A 8 13.25 11.30 21.79
N ASN A 9 13.23 11.20 23.12
CA ASN A 9 14.42 11.18 23.97
C ASN A 9 14.37 9.97 24.91
N LYS A 10 15.31 9.85 25.83
CA LYS A 10 15.36 8.73 26.80
C LYS A 10 14.17 8.68 27.76
N GLU A 11 13.45 9.78 27.96
CA GLU A 11 12.38 9.87 28.95
C GLU A 11 10.99 9.70 28.33
N ALA A 12 10.80 10.15 27.08
CA ALA A 12 9.50 10.24 26.46
C ALA A 12 9.56 10.24 24.93
N ILE A 13 8.40 9.95 24.34
CA ILE A 13 8.12 10.17 22.92
C ILE A 13 6.88 11.05 22.79
N ALA A 14 6.96 12.07 21.96
CA ALA A 14 5.86 12.94 21.58
C ALA A 14 5.53 12.74 20.11
N LEU A 15 4.24 12.56 19.80
CA LEU A 15 3.72 12.42 18.45
C LEU A 15 2.83 13.61 18.11
N ALA A 16 2.99 14.17 16.91
CA ALA A 16 2.11 15.19 16.39
C ALA A 16 1.75 14.87 14.93
N ALA A 17 0.50 15.08 14.57
CA ALA A 17 -0.04 14.87 13.23
C ALA A 17 -0.97 16.04 12.85
N ASP A 18 -0.99 16.39 11.58
CA ASP A 18 -1.97 17.34 11.05
C ASP A 18 -3.37 16.69 10.94
N SER A 19 -4.41 17.50 11.02
CA SER A 19 -5.80 17.02 10.88
C SER A 19 -6.31 17.02 9.43
N ALA A 20 -5.45 17.36 8.45
CA ALA A 20 -5.87 17.46 7.06
C ALA A 20 -6.03 16.06 6.44
N VAL A 21 -7.21 15.81 5.88
CA VAL A 21 -7.50 14.64 5.05
C VAL A 21 -7.89 15.10 3.66
N THR A 22 -7.21 14.56 2.66
CA THR A 22 -7.63 14.67 1.27
C THR A 22 -8.54 13.49 0.96
N MET A 23 -9.84 13.73 0.82
CA MET A 23 -10.78 12.71 0.36
C MET A 23 -11.15 13.04 -1.09
N GLY A 24 -10.64 12.24 -2.02
CA GLY A 24 -11.03 12.30 -3.43
C GLY A 24 -11.78 11.03 -3.77
N GLN A 25 -12.97 11.16 -4.34
CA GLN A 25 -13.66 10.05 -4.97
C GLN A 25 -13.04 9.87 -6.37
N GLU A 26 -12.66 8.65 -6.73
CA GLU A 26 -12.11 8.34 -8.04
C GLU A 26 -13.16 8.69 -9.12
N GLY A 27 -12.90 9.75 -9.91
CA GLY A 27 -13.82 10.28 -10.93
C GLY A 27 -14.31 11.72 -10.74
N GLU A 28 -14.11 12.35 -9.58
CA GLU A 28 -14.41 13.78 -9.36
C GLU A 28 -13.14 14.64 -9.39
N TRP A 29 -13.14 15.72 -10.19
CA TRP A 29 -12.05 16.69 -10.28
C TRP A 29 -11.90 17.57 -9.03
N GLU A 30 -12.82 17.47 -8.06
CA GLU A 30 -12.81 18.22 -6.82
C GLU A 30 -12.32 17.37 -5.64
N GLN A 31 -11.08 17.63 -5.21
CA GLN A 31 -10.57 17.09 -3.95
C GLN A 31 -11.19 17.87 -2.78
N LYS A 32 -12.11 17.25 -2.04
CA LYS A 32 -12.68 17.86 -0.84
C LYS A 32 -11.76 17.58 0.34
N VAL A 33 -11.19 18.66 0.89
CA VAL A 33 -10.41 18.61 2.13
C VAL A 33 -11.38 18.70 3.30
N PHE A 34 -11.53 17.61 4.05
CA PHE A 34 -12.28 17.62 5.32
C PHE A 34 -11.30 17.85 6.47
N ALA A 35 -11.68 18.70 7.43
CA ALA A 35 -10.81 19.20 8.48
C ALA A 35 -10.74 18.31 9.75
N SER A 36 -11.18 17.05 9.72
CA SER A 36 -11.48 16.34 10.98
C SER A 36 -11.34 14.82 10.98
N ALA A 37 -10.28 14.25 10.39
CA ALA A 37 -9.92 12.89 10.81
C ALA A 37 -8.86 12.96 11.90
N ASN A 38 -9.13 12.28 13.01
CA ASN A 38 -8.10 12.07 14.01
C ASN A 38 -7.03 11.15 13.42
N LYS A 39 -5.76 11.51 13.54
CA LYS A 39 -4.62 10.69 13.10
C LYS A 39 -3.83 10.11 14.26
N LEU A 40 -4.16 10.49 15.50
CA LEU A 40 -3.49 10.06 16.71
C LEU A 40 -4.47 9.32 17.62
N PHE A 41 -4.10 8.09 17.96
CA PHE A 41 -4.92 7.22 18.78
C PHE A 41 -4.10 6.53 19.86
N MET A 42 -4.74 6.19 20.97
CA MET A 42 -4.18 5.23 21.90
C MET A 42 -4.25 3.84 21.29
N LEU A 43 -3.13 3.14 21.16
CA LEU A 43 -3.12 1.74 20.74
C LEU A 43 -3.59 0.85 21.91
N SER A 44 -3.06 1.11 23.11
CA SER A 44 -3.49 0.47 24.36
C SER A 44 -4.21 1.49 25.26
N LYS A 45 -5.27 1.06 25.94
CA LYS A 45 -5.92 1.87 27.00
C LYS A 45 -5.19 1.84 28.33
N TYR A 46 -4.29 0.86 28.52
CA TYR A 46 -3.71 0.52 29.83
C TYR A 46 -2.20 0.72 29.88
N TYR A 47 -1.54 0.79 28.73
CA TYR A 47 -0.10 0.88 28.60
C TYR A 47 0.28 2.04 27.68
N SER A 48 1.46 2.61 27.89
CA SER A 48 1.97 3.82 27.21
C SER A 48 2.36 3.52 25.76
N VAL A 49 1.39 3.15 24.93
CA VAL A 49 1.57 2.85 23.51
C VAL A 49 0.52 3.58 22.69
N GLY A 50 0.99 4.50 21.85
CA GLY A 50 0.20 5.24 20.87
C GLY A 50 0.34 4.67 19.47
N ILE A 51 -0.62 5.01 18.61
CA ILE A 51 -0.56 4.77 17.16
C ILE A 51 -0.97 6.03 16.41
N MET A 52 -0.16 6.37 15.40
CA MET A 52 -0.39 7.47 14.48
C MET A 52 -0.59 6.94 13.06
N VAL A 53 -1.43 7.60 12.28
CA VAL A 53 -1.70 7.24 10.88
C VAL A 53 -1.26 8.39 9.99
N TYR A 54 -0.60 8.11 8.86
CA TYR A 54 -0.28 9.08 7.82
C TYR A 54 -0.75 8.61 6.44
N GLY A 55 -0.81 9.53 5.48
CA GLY A 55 -1.35 9.24 4.14
C GLY A 55 -2.88 9.12 4.14
N SER A 56 -3.41 8.04 3.55
CA SER A 56 -4.86 7.83 3.50
C SER A 56 -5.47 7.57 4.89
N ALA A 57 -6.58 8.24 5.20
CA ALA A 57 -7.32 8.07 6.45
C ALA A 57 -8.17 6.78 6.51
N SER A 58 -8.32 6.11 5.37
CA SER A 58 -8.98 4.81 5.25
C SER A 58 -8.04 3.74 4.71
N PHE A 59 -8.29 2.50 5.11
CA PHE A 59 -7.61 1.31 4.64
C PHE A 59 -8.64 0.31 4.14
N MET A 60 -8.56 -0.05 2.85
CA MET A 60 -9.52 -0.95 2.18
C MET A 60 -10.99 -0.57 2.41
N GLY A 61 -11.31 0.73 2.33
CA GLY A 61 -12.67 1.26 2.54
C GLY A 61 -13.09 1.41 4.01
N LEU A 62 -12.25 1.01 4.97
CA LEU A 62 -12.53 1.17 6.41
C LEU A 62 -11.72 2.32 7.01
N PRO A 63 -12.33 3.20 7.85
CA PRO A 63 -11.59 4.20 8.59
C PRO A 63 -10.55 3.56 9.53
N TRP A 64 -9.33 4.10 9.55
CA TRP A 64 -8.28 3.61 10.47
C TRP A 64 -8.72 3.67 11.93
N GLU A 65 -9.48 4.70 12.32
CA GLU A 65 -10.04 4.81 13.67
C GLU A 65 -10.86 3.57 14.06
N THR A 66 -11.69 3.04 13.15
CA THR A 66 -12.51 1.85 13.37
C THR A 66 -11.61 0.62 13.55
N ILE A 67 -10.63 0.44 12.65
CA ILE A 67 -9.67 -0.66 12.71
C ILE A 67 -8.92 -0.66 14.05
N ILE A 68 -8.40 0.50 14.45
CA ILE A 68 -7.65 0.70 15.69
C ILE A 68 -8.53 0.46 16.92
N LYS A 69 -9.79 0.92 16.91
CA LYS A 69 -10.76 0.67 17.99
C LYS A 69 -11.03 -0.83 18.18
N ILE A 70 -11.21 -1.56 17.08
CA ILE A 70 -11.46 -3.02 17.11
C ILE A 70 -10.21 -3.74 17.62
N TYR A 71 -9.04 -3.42 17.07
CA TYR A 71 -7.77 -3.99 17.54
C TYR A 71 -7.56 -3.74 19.03
N ARG A 72 -7.73 -2.50 19.51
CA ARG A 72 -7.56 -2.14 20.92
C ARG A 72 -8.52 -2.91 21.83
N SER A 73 -9.74 -3.17 21.37
CA SER A 73 -10.67 -4.03 22.10
C SER A 73 -10.17 -5.47 22.21
N LYS A 74 -9.57 -6.00 21.14
CA LYS A 74 -8.96 -7.34 21.11
C LYS A 74 -7.71 -7.43 21.98
N LEU A 75 -6.83 -6.42 21.91
CA LEU A 75 -5.62 -6.33 22.73
C LEU A 75 -5.96 -6.29 24.23
N GLY A 76 -7.07 -5.61 24.59
CA GLY A 76 -7.59 -5.62 25.95
C GLY A 76 -6.56 -5.12 26.97
N LYS A 77 -6.30 -5.92 28.01
CA LYS A 77 -5.30 -5.66 29.06
C LYS A 77 -3.99 -6.42 28.82
N GLN A 78 -3.78 -6.95 27.61
CA GLN A 78 -2.57 -7.70 27.32
C GLN A 78 -1.36 -6.76 27.37
N LYS A 79 -0.39 -7.12 28.21
CA LYS A 79 0.89 -6.44 28.37
C LYS A 79 1.93 -7.17 27.53
N LEU A 80 2.64 -6.45 26.69
CA LEU A 80 3.72 -7.00 25.85
C LEU A 80 5.07 -6.43 26.30
N ASP A 81 6.12 -7.23 26.16
CA ASP A 81 7.44 -6.96 26.73
C ASP A 81 8.16 -5.85 25.96
N THR A 82 7.92 -5.75 24.66
CA THR A 82 8.59 -4.82 23.74
C THR A 82 7.59 -4.07 22.86
N LEU A 83 7.96 -2.87 22.40
CA LEU A 83 7.18 -2.16 21.38
C LEU A 83 7.11 -2.96 20.08
N LYS A 84 8.16 -3.72 19.75
CA LYS A 84 8.18 -4.63 18.61
C LYS A 84 7.04 -5.64 18.70
N GLU A 85 6.79 -6.24 19.86
CA GLU A 85 5.65 -7.15 20.04
C GLU A 85 4.31 -6.46 19.83
N TYR A 86 4.13 -5.22 20.29
CA TYR A 86 2.91 -4.45 19.99
C TYR A 86 2.72 -4.22 18.49
N ALA A 87 3.81 -3.86 17.79
CA ALA A 87 3.78 -3.64 16.35
C ALA A 87 3.50 -4.92 15.57
N ASP A 88 4.20 -6.01 15.89
CA ASP A 88 4.01 -7.32 15.27
C ASP A 88 2.59 -7.85 15.53
N ASN A 89 2.05 -7.66 16.74
CA ASN A 89 0.68 -8.05 17.07
C ASN A 89 -0.36 -7.27 16.24
N PHE A 90 -0.15 -5.96 16.05
CA PHE A 90 -1.01 -5.13 15.21
C PHE A 90 -0.96 -5.53 13.74
N ILE A 91 0.24 -5.73 13.18
CA ILE A 91 0.43 -6.20 11.81
C ILE A 91 -0.18 -7.60 11.63
N ALA A 92 0.01 -8.51 12.58
CA ALA A 92 -0.59 -9.84 12.56
C ALA A 92 -2.12 -9.79 12.67
N PHE A 93 -2.68 -8.80 13.36
CA PHE A 93 -4.12 -8.56 13.39
C PHE A 93 -4.66 -8.14 12.02
N LEU A 94 -3.97 -7.27 11.28
CA LEU A 94 -4.38 -6.89 9.93
C LEU A 94 -4.21 -8.04 8.93
N ASN A 95 -3.19 -8.87 9.12
CA ASN A 95 -2.88 -10.01 8.29
C ASN A 95 -3.74 -11.25 8.63
N ASN A 96 -3.56 -12.36 7.90
CA ASN A 96 -4.09 -13.68 8.25
C ASN A 96 -5.64 -13.81 8.23
N GLY A 97 -6.30 -13.21 7.24
CA GLY A 97 -7.73 -13.45 7.00
C GLY A 97 -8.63 -12.79 8.05
N ASN A 98 -8.24 -11.62 8.54
CA ASN A 98 -9.07 -10.82 9.43
C ASN A 98 -10.47 -10.61 8.81
N PRO A 99 -11.57 -10.92 9.53
CA PRO A 99 -12.93 -10.81 9.00
C PRO A 99 -13.35 -9.38 8.65
N LEU A 100 -12.56 -8.36 9.03
CA LEU A 100 -12.73 -6.98 8.56
C LEU A 100 -12.52 -6.84 7.05
N PHE A 101 -11.73 -7.72 6.43
CA PHE A 101 -11.35 -7.63 5.02
C PHE A 101 -11.82 -8.88 4.28
N LEU A 102 -13.10 -8.88 3.91
CA LEU A 102 -13.75 -10.03 3.27
C LEU A 102 -13.16 -10.32 1.88
N GLY A 103 -13.30 -11.57 1.42
CA GLY A 103 -12.77 -12.02 0.14
C GLY A 103 -13.21 -11.16 -1.06
N GLU A 104 -14.46 -10.68 -1.06
CA GLU A 104 -14.98 -9.79 -2.10
C GLU A 104 -14.34 -8.40 -2.06
N GLN A 105 -14.09 -7.83 -0.88
CA GLN A 105 -13.38 -6.54 -0.75
C GLN A 105 -11.94 -6.64 -1.24
N GLN A 106 -11.26 -7.74 -0.95
CA GLN A 106 -9.91 -7.99 -1.46
C GLN A 106 -9.89 -8.17 -2.98
N LYS A 107 -10.91 -8.84 -3.53
CA LYS A 107 -11.08 -9.03 -4.97
C LYS A 107 -11.34 -7.70 -5.68
N GLU A 108 -12.21 -6.86 -5.11
CA GLU A 108 -12.48 -5.52 -5.62
C GLU A 108 -11.23 -4.65 -5.59
N TYR A 109 -10.51 -4.63 -4.46
CA TYR A 109 -9.25 -3.90 -4.35
C TYR A 109 -8.20 -4.36 -5.38
N LEU A 110 -8.11 -5.68 -5.62
CA LEU A 110 -7.26 -6.24 -6.66
C LEU A 110 -7.68 -5.77 -8.05
N TYR A 111 -8.99 -5.78 -8.32
CA TYR A 111 -9.56 -5.38 -9.60
C TYR A 111 -9.24 -3.92 -9.91
N GLU A 112 -9.56 -3.01 -9.00
CA GLU A 112 -9.32 -1.57 -9.16
C GLU A 112 -7.83 -1.26 -9.33
N THR A 113 -6.97 -1.81 -8.46
CA THR A 113 -5.52 -1.60 -8.57
C THR A 113 -4.96 -2.16 -9.90
N THR A 114 -5.51 -3.27 -10.39
CA THR A 114 -5.14 -3.84 -11.69
C THR A 114 -5.61 -2.94 -12.83
N LEU A 115 -6.84 -2.45 -12.79
CA LEU A 115 -7.38 -1.49 -13.77
C LEU A 115 -6.52 -0.24 -13.83
N SER A 116 -6.22 0.40 -12.70
CA SER A 116 -5.40 1.62 -12.65
C SER A 116 -4.02 1.38 -13.26
N TYR A 117 -3.36 0.27 -12.93
CA TYR A 117 -2.03 -0.01 -13.49
C TYR A 117 -2.08 -0.38 -14.97
N PHE A 118 -3.10 -1.10 -15.41
CA PHE A 118 -3.29 -1.39 -16.84
C PHE A 118 -3.61 -0.12 -17.63
N ALA A 119 -4.33 0.84 -17.06
CA ALA A 119 -4.57 2.14 -17.67
C ALA A 119 -3.25 2.87 -17.92
N LEU A 120 -2.31 2.86 -16.96
CA LEU A 120 -0.96 3.40 -17.16
C LEU A 120 -0.24 2.74 -18.35
N ILE A 121 -0.29 1.41 -18.45
CA ILE A 121 0.30 0.68 -19.60
C ILE A 121 -0.39 1.11 -20.90
N SER A 122 -1.71 1.22 -20.90
CA SER A 122 -2.49 1.65 -22.07
C SER A 122 -2.12 3.07 -22.49
N ASP A 123 -1.89 3.99 -21.55
CA ASP A 123 -1.50 5.35 -21.84
C ASP A 123 -0.07 5.42 -22.39
N ASP A 124 0.89 4.66 -21.83
CA ASP A 124 2.24 4.54 -22.39
C ASP A 124 2.21 3.99 -23.84
N ILE A 125 1.32 3.04 -24.14
CA ILE A 125 1.10 2.56 -25.52
C ILE A 125 0.56 3.68 -26.40
N ARG A 126 -0.46 4.42 -25.95
CA ARG A 126 -1.08 5.51 -26.72
C ARG A 126 -0.08 6.63 -27.00
N GLU A 127 0.76 6.99 -26.04
CA GLU A 127 1.81 7.99 -26.22
C GLU A 127 2.84 7.57 -27.28
N LYS A 128 3.31 6.31 -27.21
CA LYS A 128 4.25 5.79 -28.22
C LYS A 128 3.62 5.71 -29.61
N VAL A 129 2.35 5.30 -29.71
CA VAL A 129 1.60 5.27 -30.97
C VAL A 129 1.44 6.69 -31.53
N LYS A 130 1.02 7.65 -30.70
CA LYS A 130 0.86 9.05 -31.09
C LYS A 130 2.18 9.63 -31.61
N SER A 131 3.29 9.39 -30.91
CA SER A 131 4.61 9.87 -31.33
C SER A 131 5.04 9.37 -32.71
N ILE A 132 4.63 8.16 -33.12
CA ILE A 132 4.91 7.62 -34.45
C ILE A 132 4.01 8.27 -35.49
N ILE A 133 2.70 8.38 -35.23
CA ILE A 133 1.77 9.07 -36.14
C ILE A 133 2.20 10.52 -36.39
N ASP A 134 2.61 11.24 -35.34
CA ASP A 134 3.08 12.63 -35.45
C ASP A 134 4.35 12.76 -36.31
N LYS A 135 5.16 11.70 -36.44
CA LYS A 135 6.42 11.68 -37.22
C LYS A 135 6.25 11.14 -38.63
N GLU A 136 5.49 10.07 -38.79
CA GLU A 136 5.38 9.28 -40.02
C GLU A 136 4.04 9.50 -40.75
N GLY A 137 3.07 10.16 -40.12
CA GLY A 137 1.73 10.46 -40.67
C GLY A 137 0.74 9.30 -40.60
N GLU A 138 1.22 8.05 -40.57
CA GLU A 138 0.40 6.84 -40.49
C GLU A 138 1.01 5.79 -39.55
N ILE A 139 0.20 4.80 -39.15
CA ILE A 139 0.66 3.65 -38.38
C ILE A 139 -0.08 2.38 -38.81
N THR A 140 0.65 1.29 -38.96
CA THR A 140 0.10 -0.03 -39.30
C THR A 140 -0.34 -0.80 -38.06
N ASN A 141 -1.31 -1.70 -38.23
CA ASN A 141 -1.72 -2.63 -37.15
C ASN A 141 -0.56 -3.50 -36.64
N THR A 142 0.40 -3.83 -37.51
CA THR A 142 1.62 -4.58 -37.14
C THR A 142 2.50 -3.76 -36.19
N GLN A 143 2.71 -2.48 -36.49
CA GLN A 143 3.44 -1.57 -35.60
C GLN A 143 2.73 -1.42 -34.26
N VAL A 144 1.40 -1.22 -34.25
CA VAL A 144 0.61 -1.15 -33.00
C VAL A 144 0.78 -2.41 -32.15
N LYS A 145 0.72 -3.60 -32.77
CA LYS A 145 0.94 -4.88 -32.07
C LYS A 145 2.35 -5.01 -31.50
N GLN A 146 3.37 -4.57 -32.23
CA GLN A 146 4.76 -4.57 -31.76
C GLN A 146 4.96 -3.60 -30.60
N ILE A 147 4.46 -2.37 -30.70
CA ILE A 147 4.51 -1.36 -29.63
C ILE A 147 3.83 -1.89 -28.37
N THR A 148 2.61 -2.39 -28.51
CA THR A 148 1.83 -2.99 -27.42
C THR A 148 2.62 -4.10 -26.71
N THR A 149 3.18 -5.03 -27.48
CA THR A 149 3.97 -6.14 -26.94
C THR A 149 5.23 -5.64 -26.22
N ASN A 150 5.91 -4.64 -26.79
CA ASN A 150 7.14 -4.10 -26.22
C ASN A 150 6.89 -3.33 -24.93
N VAL A 151 5.85 -2.48 -24.87
CA VAL A 151 5.49 -1.74 -23.65
C VAL A 151 5.11 -2.72 -22.53
N ILE A 152 4.23 -3.69 -22.80
CA ILE A 152 3.86 -4.72 -21.80
C ILE A 152 5.11 -5.45 -21.30
N ARG A 153 6.04 -5.81 -22.20
CA ARG A 153 7.31 -6.45 -21.83
C ARG A 153 8.20 -5.54 -20.99
N GLU A 154 8.25 -4.24 -21.27
CA GLU A 154 9.02 -3.26 -20.50
C GLU A 154 8.51 -3.19 -19.04
N HIS A 155 7.20 -3.07 -18.83
CA HIS A 155 6.60 -3.10 -17.49
C HIS A 155 6.82 -4.44 -16.78
N HIS A 156 6.62 -5.55 -17.49
CA HIS A 156 6.82 -6.90 -16.97
C HIS A 156 8.26 -7.11 -16.51
N ASN A 157 9.25 -6.72 -17.33
CA ASN A 157 10.66 -6.80 -16.98
C ASN A 157 11.03 -5.88 -15.81
N LYS A 158 10.48 -4.66 -15.78
CA LYS A 158 10.69 -3.70 -14.68
C LYS A 158 10.21 -4.30 -13.36
N LEU A 159 8.98 -4.81 -13.31
CA LEU A 159 8.44 -5.47 -12.13
C LEU A 159 9.19 -6.78 -11.82
N GLY A 160 9.60 -7.54 -12.84
CA GLY A 160 10.40 -8.75 -12.71
C GLY A 160 11.68 -8.53 -11.89
N LYS A 161 12.35 -7.39 -12.08
CA LYS A 161 13.56 -6.99 -11.34
C LYS A 161 13.29 -6.45 -9.93
N THR A 162 12.05 -6.07 -9.61
CA THR A 162 11.67 -5.63 -8.27
C THR A 162 11.69 -6.82 -7.30
N LYS A 163 12.22 -6.59 -6.10
CA LYS A 163 12.30 -7.59 -5.03
C LYS A 163 10.91 -7.96 -4.50
N MET A 164 10.75 -9.23 -4.13
CA MET A 164 9.60 -9.67 -3.33
C MET A 164 9.68 -9.08 -1.91
N LEU A 165 8.54 -8.72 -1.34
CA LEU A 165 8.49 -8.29 0.06
C LEU A 165 8.75 -9.48 0.99
N PRO A 166 9.58 -9.34 2.04
CA PRO A 166 9.92 -10.46 2.93
C PRO A 166 8.72 -11.06 3.67
N SER A 167 7.66 -10.28 3.89
CA SER A 167 6.43 -10.72 4.55
C SER A 167 5.47 -11.49 3.62
N ILE A 168 5.79 -11.57 2.33
CA ILE A 168 4.96 -12.20 1.32
C ILE A 168 5.55 -13.57 0.94
N PRO A 169 4.75 -14.65 0.95
CA PRO A 169 5.20 -15.96 0.48
C PRO A 169 5.66 -15.94 -0.99
N GLU A 170 6.66 -16.73 -1.34
CA GLU A 170 7.15 -16.84 -2.72
C GLU A 170 6.07 -17.30 -3.70
N THR A 171 5.12 -18.14 -3.24
CA THR A 171 4.00 -18.65 -4.04
C THR A 171 2.90 -17.63 -4.27
N HIS A 172 2.92 -16.47 -3.61
CA HIS A 172 1.78 -15.54 -3.60
C HIS A 172 1.41 -15.03 -5.00
N ILE A 173 2.40 -14.79 -5.87
CA ILE A 173 2.14 -14.40 -7.26
C ILE A 173 1.34 -15.48 -7.98
N GLU A 174 1.78 -16.74 -7.89
CA GLU A 174 1.12 -17.89 -8.51
C GLU A 174 -0.29 -18.11 -7.92
N ASP A 175 -0.43 -17.97 -6.61
CA ASP A 175 -1.70 -18.11 -5.90
C ASP A 175 -2.72 -17.05 -6.34
N ILE A 176 -2.28 -15.79 -6.51
CA ILE A 176 -3.14 -14.72 -7.06
C ILE A 176 -3.56 -15.05 -8.48
N ILE A 177 -2.62 -15.41 -9.36
CA ILE A 177 -2.93 -15.71 -10.76
C ILE A 177 -3.94 -16.86 -10.83
N LYS A 178 -3.74 -17.92 -10.04
CA LYS A 178 -4.63 -19.08 -10.02
C LYS A 178 -6.04 -18.73 -9.53
N LYS A 179 -6.15 -17.89 -8.49
CA LYS A 179 -7.43 -17.58 -7.84
C LYS A 179 -8.20 -16.47 -8.53
N TYR A 180 -7.51 -15.47 -9.07
CA TYR A 180 -8.09 -14.23 -9.59
C TYR A 180 -7.94 -14.07 -11.11
N CYS A 181 -7.58 -15.13 -11.85
CA CYS A 181 -7.37 -15.08 -13.30
C CYS A 181 -8.53 -14.41 -14.05
N ASP A 182 -9.78 -14.75 -13.72
CA ASP A 182 -10.97 -14.19 -14.38
C ASP A 182 -11.14 -12.70 -14.07
N THR A 183 -10.80 -12.27 -12.85
CA THR A 183 -10.89 -10.87 -12.42
C THR A 183 -9.82 -10.03 -13.14
N ILE A 184 -8.60 -10.55 -13.24
CA ILE A 184 -7.50 -9.91 -13.96
C ILE A 184 -7.82 -9.86 -15.47
N ASP A 185 -8.39 -10.93 -16.03
CA ASP A 185 -8.77 -10.99 -17.43
C ASP A 185 -9.93 -10.07 -17.77
N LYS A 186 -10.85 -9.85 -16.82
CA LYS A 186 -11.90 -8.83 -16.94
C LYS A 186 -11.27 -7.44 -17.03
N ALA A 187 -10.38 -7.08 -16.10
CA ALA A 187 -9.67 -5.79 -16.12
C ALA A 187 -8.87 -5.59 -17.42
N ARG A 188 -8.18 -6.63 -17.88
CA ARG A 188 -7.47 -6.63 -19.16
C ARG A 188 -8.41 -6.30 -20.33
N LYS A 189 -9.55 -7.00 -20.42
CA LYS A 189 -10.50 -6.81 -21.52
C LYS A 189 -11.06 -5.39 -21.51
N GLU A 190 -11.35 -4.84 -20.34
CA GLU A 190 -11.87 -3.48 -20.20
C GLU A 190 -10.88 -2.43 -20.69
N ILE A 191 -9.61 -2.53 -20.30
CA ILE A 191 -8.59 -1.53 -20.67
C ILE A 191 -8.07 -1.71 -22.10
N PHE A 192 -7.82 -2.94 -22.52
CA PHE A 192 -7.13 -3.25 -23.78
C PHE A 192 -8.06 -3.74 -24.89
N GLU A 193 -9.39 -3.53 -24.79
CA GLU A 193 -10.40 -4.07 -25.71
C GLU A 193 -10.04 -3.94 -27.19
N LYS A 194 -9.55 -2.75 -27.58
CA LYS A 194 -9.25 -2.39 -28.98
C LYS A 194 -7.82 -2.72 -29.40
N LEU A 195 -6.98 -3.26 -28.51
CA LEU A 195 -5.57 -3.48 -28.75
C LEU A 195 -5.28 -4.96 -29.06
N PRO A 196 -4.41 -5.25 -30.04
CA PRO A 196 -4.04 -6.63 -30.36
C PRO A 196 -3.08 -7.18 -29.28
N ILE A 197 -3.60 -7.96 -28.34
CA ILE A 197 -2.82 -8.59 -27.27
C ILE A 197 -2.43 -10.03 -27.64
N SER A 198 -1.14 -10.35 -27.59
CA SER A 198 -0.65 -11.72 -27.79
C SER A 198 -0.89 -12.62 -26.57
N ALA A 199 -0.90 -13.95 -26.75
CA ALA A 199 -1.01 -14.89 -25.62
C ALA A 199 0.13 -14.72 -24.60
N THR A 200 1.35 -14.40 -25.06
CA THR A 200 2.47 -14.08 -24.18
C THR A 200 2.20 -12.81 -23.37
N SER A 201 1.70 -11.76 -24.01
CA SER A 201 1.34 -10.51 -23.35
C SER A 201 0.20 -10.68 -22.34
N VAL A 202 -0.75 -11.59 -22.60
CA VAL A 202 -1.78 -11.97 -21.61
C VAL A 202 -1.15 -12.52 -20.33
N ASN A 203 -0.21 -13.46 -20.45
CA ASN A 203 0.46 -14.03 -19.27
C ASN A 203 1.30 -12.98 -18.55
N GLN A 204 2.01 -12.12 -19.29
CA GLN A 204 2.77 -11.01 -18.71
C GLN A 204 1.86 -10.04 -17.94
N LEU A 205 0.68 -9.71 -18.44
CA LEU A 205 -0.28 -8.85 -17.75
C LEU A 205 -0.82 -9.49 -16.47
N ARG A 206 -1.04 -10.81 -16.46
CA ARG A 206 -1.42 -11.55 -15.24
C ARG A 206 -0.31 -11.52 -14.20
N GLU A 207 0.94 -11.76 -14.61
CA GLU A 207 2.10 -11.68 -13.73
C GLU A 207 2.36 -10.25 -13.23
N ILE A 208 2.14 -9.23 -14.08
CA ILE A 208 2.18 -7.82 -13.69
C ILE A 208 1.17 -7.59 -12.56
N SER A 209 -0.11 -7.91 -12.78
CA SER A 209 -1.18 -7.71 -11.79
C SER A 209 -0.85 -8.38 -10.46
N ALA A 210 -0.48 -9.66 -10.47
CA ALA A 210 -0.13 -10.39 -9.25
C ALA A 210 1.14 -9.84 -8.56
N SER A 211 2.12 -9.39 -9.33
CA SER A 211 3.34 -8.75 -8.82
C SER A 211 3.05 -7.46 -8.06
N LEU A 212 2.01 -6.70 -8.46
CA LEU A 212 1.62 -5.48 -7.76
C LEU A 212 1.32 -5.75 -6.29
N PHE A 213 0.84 -6.93 -5.90
CA PHE A 213 0.48 -7.22 -4.50
C PHE A 213 1.58 -7.95 -3.72
N SER A 214 2.70 -8.28 -4.38
CA SER A 214 3.74 -9.14 -3.80
C SER A 214 5.12 -8.48 -3.73
N LYS A 215 5.39 -7.54 -4.64
CA LYS A 215 6.70 -6.89 -4.80
C LYS A 215 6.80 -5.57 -4.05
N ASP A 216 8.03 -5.15 -3.78
CA ASP A 216 8.39 -3.87 -3.14
C ASP A 216 8.21 -2.70 -4.11
N ILE A 217 6.96 -2.45 -4.49
CA ILE A 217 6.49 -1.32 -5.28
C ILE A 217 5.23 -0.82 -4.61
N PHE A 218 5.10 0.48 -4.31
CA PHE A 218 3.95 1.02 -3.60
C PHE A 218 3.41 2.23 -4.34
N PRO A 219 2.08 2.41 -4.44
CA PRO A 219 1.51 3.61 -5.01
C PRO A 219 1.73 4.82 -4.08
N ALA A 220 1.67 6.02 -4.67
CA ALA A 220 1.94 7.25 -3.94
C ALA A 220 0.93 7.51 -2.80
N ASN A 221 -0.29 7.01 -2.91
CA ASN A 221 -1.42 7.28 -2.02
C ASN A 221 -1.69 6.20 -0.94
N ILE A 222 -0.73 5.33 -0.61
CA ILE A 222 -0.92 4.38 0.51
C ILE A 222 -1.01 5.07 1.88
N SER A 223 -1.60 4.37 2.85
CA SER A 223 -1.52 4.72 4.26
C SER A 223 -0.18 4.29 4.87
N GLY A 224 0.17 4.89 5.99
CA GLY A 224 1.13 4.30 6.89
C GLY A 224 0.72 4.45 8.35
N VAL A 225 1.34 3.63 9.19
CA VAL A 225 1.06 3.55 10.61
C VAL A 225 2.36 3.65 11.39
N VAL A 226 2.33 4.40 12.48
CA VAL A 226 3.45 4.56 13.40
C VAL A 226 3.01 4.15 14.78
N ILE A 227 3.68 3.15 15.34
CA ILE A 227 3.45 2.64 16.68
C ILE A 227 4.63 3.09 17.54
N ALA A 228 4.33 3.76 18.64
CA ALA A 228 5.33 4.43 19.46
C ALA A 228 4.94 4.38 20.93
N GLY A 229 5.95 4.29 21.80
CA GLY A 229 5.75 4.15 23.23
C GLY A 229 6.74 3.21 23.88
N PHE A 230 6.31 2.53 24.92
CA PHE A 230 7.15 1.68 25.78
C PHE A 230 6.62 0.25 25.82
N GLY A 231 7.51 -0.72 25.59
CA GLY A 231 7.32 -2.09 26.06
C GLY A 231 7.53 -2.20 27.57
N GLU A 232 7.01 -3.26 28.20
CA GLU A 232 7.16 -3.45 29.64
C GLU A 232 8.62 -3.60 30.09
N LYS A 233 9.45 -4.24 29.27
CA LYS A 233 10.87 -4.48 29.58
C LYS A 233 11.77 -3.44 28.92
N GLU A 234 11.20 -2.40 28.33
CA GLU A 234 11.93 -1.34 27.63
C GLU A 234 11.98 -0.08 28.52
N PRO A 235 13.15 0.28 29.08
CA PRO A 235 13.28 1.48 29.90
C PRO A 235 13.25 2.78 29.08
N PHE A 236 13.35 2.68 27.76
CA PHE A 236 13.38 3.80 26.82
C PHE A 236 12.25 3.66 25.81
N PRO A 237 11.66 4.76 25.34
CA PRO A 237 10.66 4.69 24.28
C PRO A 237 11.29 4.21 22.98
N SER A 238 10.44 3.63 22.14
CA SER A 238 10.79 3.22 20.78
C SER A 238 9.73 3.71 19.79
N LEU A 239 10.05 3.62 18.51
CA LEU A 239 9.15 3.93 17.41
C LEU A 239 9.32 2.91 16.29
N LYS A 240 8.19 2.42 15.76
CA LYS A 240 8.14 1.62 14.54
C LYS A 240 7.15 2.23 13.55
N SER A 241 7.58 2.37 12.30
CA SER A 241 6.77 2.94 11.21
C SER A 241 6.64 1.95 10.07
N PHE A 242 5.43 1.84 9.50
CA PHE A 242 5.10 0.94 8.42
C PHE A 242 4.31 1.66 7.34
N ASP A 243 4.72 1.44 6.10
CA ASP A 243 3.89 1.67 4.92
C ASP A 243 2.93 0.49 4.74
N VAL A 244 1.64 0.76 4.57
CA VAL A 244 0.58 -0.25 4.49
C VAL A 244 -0.31 0.01 3.29
N GLU A 245 -0.35 -0.92 2.36
CA GLU A 245 -1.05 -0.73 1.08
C GLU A 245 -2.43 -1.37 1.05
N GLY A 246 -2.49 -2.69 1.20
CA GLY A 246 -3.74 -3.44 1.07
C GLY A 246 -3.54 -4.92 1.37
N ILE A 247 -4.64 -5.66 1.37
CA ILE A 247 -4.68 -7.10 1.60
C ILE A 247 -5.25 -7.77 0.36
N VAL A 248 -4.51 -8.73 -0.17
CA VAL A 248 -4.96 -9.60 -1.25
C VAL A 248 -4.64 -11.03 -0.87
N ASN A 249 -5.58 -11.94 -1.14
CA ASN A 249 -5.46 -13.34 -0.78
C ASN A 249 -5.07 -13.57 0.70
N ASN A 250 -5.66 -12.78 1.60
CA ASN A 250 -5.41 -12.80 3.05
C ASN A 250 -3.97 -12.46 3.47
N ARG A 251 -3.20 -11.83 2.58
CA ARG A 251 -1.83 -11.38 2.84
C ARG A 251 -1.77 -9.86 2.80
N LEU A 252 -1.39 -9.28 3.93
CA LEU A 252 -1.11 -7.85 4.03
C LEU A 252 0.17 -7.52 3.29
N LYS A 253 0.09 -6.54 2.39
CA LYS A 253 1.27 -5.92 1.77
C LYS A 253 1.67 -4.68 2.57
N TYR A 254 2.84 -4.76 3.21
CA TYR A 254 3.39 -3.69 4.04
C TYR A 254 4.92 -3.68 4.01
N LYS A 255 5.52 -2.56 4.41
CA LYS A 255 6.97 -2.39 4.53
C LYS A 255 7.32 -1.58 5.78
N GLU A 256 8.24 -2.09 6.59
CA GLU A 256 8.80 -1.32 7.71
C GLU A 256 9.74 -0.22 7.16
N ARG A 257 9.53 1.02 7.62
CA ARG A 257 10.28 2.21 7.22
C ARG A 257 11.29 2.65 8.27
N TYR A 258 10.85 2.72 9.52
CA TYR A 258 11.67 3.12 10.65
C TYR A 258 11.50 2.14 11.80
N SER A 259 12.60 1.85 12.48
CA SER A 259 12.63 1.14 13.75
C SER A 259 13.77 1.71 14.56
N ASP A 260 13.43 2.47 15.61
CA ASP A 260 14.40 3.18 16.42
C ASP A 260 14.03 3.11 17.90
N SER A 261 15.02 3.29 18.75
CA SER A 261 14.90 3.29 20.21
C SER A 261 15.77 4.39 20.79
N ALA A 262 15.27 5.10 21.81
CA ALA A 262 16.01 6.20 22.43
C ALA A 262 17.25 5.75 23.23
N ARG A 263 17.55 4.44 23.27
CA ARG A 263 18.72 3.88 23.93
C ARG A 263 20.04 4.52 23.46
N GLU A 264 20.13 4.85 22.17
CA GLU A 264 21.39 5.23 21.53
C GLU A 264 21.61 6.75 21.37
N ARG A 265 20.58 7.59 21.53
CA ARG A 265 20.68 9.04 21.23
C ARG A 265 19.90 9.90 22.22
N GLU A 266 20.35 11.14 22.43
CA GLU A 266 19.72 12.08 23.37
C GLU A 266 18.40 12.69 22.85
N LEU A 267 18.32 13.01 21.56
CA LEU A 267 17.10 13.50 20.91
C LEU A 267 17.05 13.04 19.46
N GLN A 268 15.91 12.51 19.03
CA GLN A 268 15.68 12.05 17.67
C GLN A 268 14.41 12.71 17.11
N LEU A 269 14.52 13.19 15.87
CA LEU A 269 13.42 13.77 15.10
C LEU A 269 13.08 12.83 13.93
N PHE A 270 11.83 12.42 13.85
CA PHE A 270 11.34 11.58 12.75
C PHE A 270 10.35 12.37 11.91
N PRO A 271 10.79 12.96 10.78
CA PRO A 271 9.86 13.51 9.80
C PRO A 271 9.18 12.36 9.07
N LEU A 272 7.89 12.16 9.35
CA LEU A 272 7.09 11.12 8.73
C LEU A 272 6.32 11.76 7.58
N LEU A 273 7.07 12.25 6.60
CA LEU A 273 6.55 12.89 5.41
C LEU A 273 6.57 11.89 4.26
N LYS A 274 5.49 11.87 3.48
CA LYS A 274 5.51 11.28 2.16
C LYS A 274 5.72 12.39 1.12
N GLU A 275 6.94 12.49 0.61
CA GLU A 275 7.19 13.28 -0.59
C GLU A 275 6.43 12.67 -1.77
N LYS A 276 5.72 13.51 -2.53
CA LYS A 276 5.12 13.11 -3.80
C LYS A 276 6.28 12.83 -4.77
N TRP A 277 6.41 11.58 -5.22
CA TRP A 277 7.15 11.26 -6.45
C TRP A 277 6.19 11.42 -7.63
#